data_AF-A0A1G3ULL4-F1
#
_entry.id   AF-A0A1G3ULL4-F1
#
_cell.length_a   1.000
_cell.length_b   1.000
_cell.length_c   1.000
_cell.angle_alpha   90.00
_cell.angle_beta   90.00
_cell.angle_gamma   90.00
#
_symmetry.space_group_name_H-M   'P 1'
#
loop_
_entity.id
_entity.type
_entity.pdbx_description
1 polymer ?
#
loop_
_entity_poly.entity_id
_entity_poly.type
_entity_poly.pdbx_seq_one_letter_code
_entity_poly.pdbx_strand_id
1 'polypeptide(L)'
;MPRITLRETITKKIEIPMETLYELIENLTLKEREQLLERVSAKKVQLKPFKKAKIEAILADFAATGLYEDDFMKDLEEGLKKSSVYR
;
A
#
# COMPACT_ATOMS: atom_id res chain seq x y z
N MET A 1 10.81 -20.26 51.51
CA MET A 1 10.65 -19.16 50.53
C MET A 1 9.91 -19.69 49.31
N PRO A 2 8.83 -19.05 48.84
CA PRO A 2 8.10 -19.50 47.67
C PRO A 2 8.90 -19.25 46.38
N ARG A 3 8.80 -20.18 45.43
CA ARG A 3 9.41 -20.07 44.09
C ARG A 3 8.30 -20.10 43.06
N ILE A 4 8.33 -19.18 42.11
CA ILE A 4 7.38 -19.10 40.99
C ILE A 4 8.16 -19.39 39.71
N THR A 5 7.61 -20.23 38.85
CA THR A 5 8.19 -20.56 37.55
C THR A 5 7.38 -19.87 36.46
N LEU A 6 8.01 -18.95 35.73
CA LEU A 6 7.43 -18.24 34.60
C LEU A 6 7.89 -18.91 33.30
N ARG A 7 6.96 -19.22 32.38
CA ARG A 7 7.28 -19.68 31.02
C ARG A 7 7.07 -18.51 30.07
N GLU A 8 8.15 -18.00 29.49
CA GLU A 8 8.11 -16.93 28.49
C GLU A 8 8.36 -17.47 27.08
N THR A 9 7.62 -16.97 26.11
CA THR A 9 7.79 -17.27 24.68
C THR A 9 8.73 -16.24 24.06
N ILE A 10 9.90 -16.65 23.58
CA ILE A 10 10.87 -15.75 22.96
C ILE A 10 10.59 -15.66 21.46
N THR A 11 10.26 -14.48 20.95
CA THR A 11 10.17 -14.20 19.50
C THR A 11 11.44 -13.51 19.04
N LYS A 12 12.26 -14.20 18.23
CA LYS A 12 13.46 -13.61 17.59
C LYS A 12 13.20 -13.36 16.12
N LYS A 13 13.63 -12.20 15.62
CA LYS A 13 13.72 -11.95 14.18
C LYS A 13 14.93 -12.71 13.64
N ILE A 14 14.70 -13.55 12.64
CA ILE A 14 15.74 -14.27 11.92
C ILE A 14 15.83 -13.62 10.55
N GLU A 15 17.01 -13.12 10.21
CA GLU A 15 17.29 -12.65 8.86
C GLU A 15 17.79 -13.84 8.04
N ILE A 16 17.08 -14.16 6.96
CA ILE A 16 17.45 -15.23 6.04
C ILE A 16 18.06 -14.58 4.80
N PRO A 17 19.33 -14.86 4.45
CA PRO A 17 19.95 -14.35 3.24
C PRO A 17 19.22 -14.80 1.97
N MET A 18 19.26 -14.01 0.91
CA MET A 18 18.59 -14.36 -0.35
C MET A 18 19.18 -15.59 -1.03
N GLU A 19 20.50 -15.77 -0.97
CA GLU A 19 21.15 -16.96 -1.50
C GLU A 19 20.58 -18.25 -0.89
N THR A 20 20.34 -18.25 0.42
CA THR A 20 19.73 -19.40 1.11
C THR A 20 18.29 -19.65 0.64
N LEU A 21 17.53 -18.61 0.30
CA LEU A 21 16.19 -18.80 -0.27
C LEU A 21 16.26 -19.38 -1.69
N TYR A 22 17.22 -18.95 -2.51
CA TYR A 22 17.39 -19.50 -3.87
C TYR A 22 17.74 -20.99 -3.83
N GLU A 23 18.68 -21.39 -2.98
CA GLU A 23 19.03 -22.80 -2.79
C GLU A 23 17.83 -23.64 -2.34
N LEU A 24 17.01 -23.11 -1.44
CA LEU A 24 15.79 -23.80 -1.00
C LEU A 24 14.80 -23.98 -2.15
N ILE A 25 14.60 -22.96 -2.99
CA ILE A 25 13.70 -23.02 -4.15
C ILE A 25 14.23 -24.01 -5.20
N GLU A 26 15.55 -24.07 -5.40
CA GLU A 26 16.18 -25.01 -6.34
C GLU A 26 15.99 -26.47 -5.92
N ASN A 27 15.87 -26.74 -4.62
CA ASN A 27 15.62 -28.08 -4.11
C ASN A 27 14.14 -28.51 -4.16
N LEU A 28 13.21 -27.60 -4.50
CA LEU A 28 11.79 -27.92 -4.63
C LEU A 28 11.49 -28.70 -5.92
N THR A 29 10.50 -29.59 -5.84
CA THR A 29 9.91 -30.25 -7.01
C THR A 29 9.12 -29.26 -7.87
N LEU A 30 8.89 -29.60 -9.14
CA LEU A 30 8.10 -28.75 -10.06
C LEU A 30 6.73 -28.37 -9.48
N LYS A 31 6.02 -29.33 -8.87
CA LYS A 31 4.71 -29.11 -8.25
C LYS A 31 4.77 -28.12 -7.09
N GLU A 32 5.81 -28.20 -6.24
CA GLU A 32 6.00 -27.30 -5.11
C GLU A 32 6.37 -25.88 -5.58
N ARG A 33 7.18 -25.78 -6.65
CA ARG A 33 7.50 -24.49 -7.28
C ARG A 33 6.26 -23.82 -7.87
N GLU A 34 5.38 -24.58 -8.53
CA GLU A 34 4.10 -24.06 -9.05
C GLU A 34 3.19 -23.55 -7.93
N GLN A 35 3.04 -24.30 -6.84
CA GLN A 35 2.28 -23.87 -5.66
C GLN A 35 2.87 -22.64 -4.98
N LEU A 36 4.21 -22.56 -4.91
CA LEU A 36 4.91 -21.40 -4.39
C LEU A 36 4.67 -20.17 -5.28
N LEU A 37 4.77 -20.33 -6.60
CA LEU A 37 4.49 -19.29 -7.59
C LEU A 37 3.04 -18.80 -7.48
N GLU A 38 2.06 -19.69 -7.34
CA GLU A 38 0.65 -19.31 -7.16
C GLU A 38 0.47 -18.48 -5.88
N ARG A 39 1.07 -18.88 -4.77
CA ARG A 39 1.00 -18.16 -3.48
C ARG A 39 1.70 -16.80 -3.52
N VAL A 40 2.84 -16.70 -4.18
CA VAL A 40 3.62 -15.46 -4.27
C VAL A 40 2.97 -14.50 -5.29
N SER A 41 2.50 -15.01 -6.42
CA SER A 41 1.81 -14.21 -7.46
C SER A 41 0.40 -13.77 -7.05
N ALA A 42 -0.27 -14.49 -6.14
CA ALA A 42 -1.57 -14.10 -5.59
C ALA A 42 -1.56 -12.77 -4.83
N LYS A 43 -0.38 -12.25 -4.45
CA LYS A 43 -0.22 -10.84 -4.09
C LYS A 43 -0.26 -9.97 -5.35
N LYS A 44 -1.39 -9.96 -6.06
CA LYS A 44 -1.70 -8.85 -6.96
C LYS A 44 -1.59 -7.58 -6.13
N VAL A 45 -0.75 -6.65 -6.55
CA VAL A 45 -0.71 -5.30 -6.00
C VAL A 45 -2.14 -4.79 -6.11
N GLN A 46 -2.87 -4.77 -5.00
CA GLN A 46 -4.21 -4.22 -4.96
C GLN A 46 -4.04 -2.71 -5.08
N LEU A 47 -4.01 -2.23 -6.33
CA LEU A 47 -4.11 -0.81 -6.60
C LEU A 47 -5.41 -0.37 -5.95
N LYS A 48 -5.31 0.51 -4.96
CA LYS A 48 -6.49 1.05 -4.29
C LYS A 48 -7.35 1.71 -5.37
N PRO A 49 -8.67 1.48 -5.36
CA PRO A 49 -9.54 2.18 -6.29
C PRO A 49 -9.35 3.69 -6.08
N PHE A 50 -9.29 4.43 -7.19
CA PHE A 50 -9.22 5.89 -7.13
C PHE A 50 -10.46 6.41 -6.39
N LYS A 51 -10.23 7.08 -5.26
CA LYS A 51 -11.29 7.68 -4.46
C LYS A 51 -11.32 9.17 -4.76
N LYS A 52 -12.31 9.60 -5.57
CA LYS A 52 -12.52 11.01 -5.85
C LYS A 52 -12.84 11.78 -4.55
N ALA A 53 -12.15 12.90 -4.35
CA ALA A 53 -12.49 13.85 -3.30
C ALA A 53 -13.70 14.69 -3.72
N LYS A 54 -14.30 15.43 -2.80
CA LYS A 54 -15.32 16.43 -3.16
C LYS A 54 -14.64 17.65 -3.79
N ILE A 55 -15.27 18.28 -4.78
CA ILE A 55 -14.71 19.47 -5.45
C ILE A 55 -14.46 20.57 -4.40
N GLU A 56 -15.37 20.74 -3.46
CA GLU A 56 -15.27 21.74 -2.39
C GLU A 56 -14.05 21.49 -1.50
N ALA A 57 -13.71 20.22 -1.25
CA ALA A 57 -12.53 19.87 -0.46
C ALA A 57 -11.24 20.19 -1.21
N ILE A 58 -11.20 19.93 -2.52
CA ILE A 58 -10.06 20.28 -3.36
C ILE A 58 -9.87 21.80 -3.39
N LEU A 59 -10.94 22.57 -3.62
CA LEU A 59 -10.85 24.03 -3.65
C LEU A 59 -10.39 24.60 -2.30
N ALA A 60 -10.85 24.01 -1.18
CA ALA A 60 -10.41 24.41 0.15
C ALA A 60 -8.90 24.17 0.38
N ASP A 61 -8.37 23.02 -0.07
CA ASP A 61 -6.95 22.70 0.05
C ASP A 61 -6.08 23.71 -0.72
N PHE A 62 -6.48 24.08 -1.93
CA PHE A 62 -5.76 25.07 -2.74
C PHE A 62 -5.90 26.48 -2.15
N ALA A 63 -7.10 26.87 -1.71
CA ALA A 63 -7.33 28.16 -1.07
C ALA A 63 -6.53 28.32 0.24
N ALA A 64 -6.38 27.24 1.01
CA ALA A 64 -5.63 27.24 2.27
C ALA A 64 -4.14 27.55 2.09
N THR A 65 -3.59 27.35 0.90
CA THR A 65 -2.20 27.73 0.61
C THR A 65 -2.00 29.24 0.49
N GLY A 66 -3.05 29.98 0.09
CA GLY A 66 -2.97 31.42 -0.17
C GLY A 66 -2.00 31.81 -1.30
N LEU A 67 -1.57 30.86 -2.13
CA LEU A 67 -0.57 31.07 -3.18
C LEU A 67 -1.18 31.30 -4.57
N TYR A 68 -2.50 31.18 -4.70
CA TYR A 68 -3.18 31.18 -5.98
C TYR A 68 -4.12 32.38 -6.11
N GLU A 69 -4.15 32.94 -7.32
CA GLU A 69 -5.02 34.06 -7.67
C GLU A 69 -6.48 33.61 -7.83
N ASP A 70 -7.41 34.54 -7.61
CA ASP A 70 -8.85 34.25 -7.68
C ASP A 70 -9.28 33.71 -9.05
N ASP A 71 -8.66 34.18 -10.12
CA ASP A 71 -8.99 33.73 -11.48
C ASP A 71 -8.51 32.29 -11.73
N PHE A 72 -7.36 31.90 -11.19
CA PHE A 72 -6.92 30.50 -11.19
C PHE A 72 -7.91 29.61 -10.42
N MET A 73 -8.40 30.07 -9.27
CA MET A 73 -9.34 29.30 -8.44
C MET A 73 -10.68 29.06 -9.17
N LYS A 74 -11.17 30.06 -9.92
CA LYS A 74 -12.38 29.92 -10.76
C LYS A 74 -12.15 28.93 -11.90
N ASP A 75 -11.03 29.04 -12.60
CA ASP A 75 -10.70 28.14 -13.71
C ASP A 75 -10.56 26.68 -13.22
N LEU A 76 -9.97 26.49 -12.03
CA LEU A 76 -9.88 25.19 -11.38
C LEU A 76 -11.27 24.61 -11.07
N GLU A 77 -12.16 25.40 -10.48
CA GLU A 77 -13.54 24.97 -10.19
C GLU A 77 -14.29 24.57 -11.46
N GLU A 78 -14.24 25.40 -12.51
CA GLU A 78 -14.90 25.10 -13.78
C GLU A 78 -14.31 23.87 -14.46
N GLY A 79 -12.98 23.74 -14.46
CA GLY A 79 -12.28 22.59 -15.02
C GLY A 79 -12.65 21.29 -14.32
N LEU A 80 -12.73 21.32 -12.98
CA LEU A 80 -13.16 20.17 -12.18
C LEU A 80 -14.61 19.79 -12.48
N LYS A 81 -15.53 20.75 -12.61
CA LYS A 81 -16.94 20.49 -12.95
C LYS A 81 -17.12 19.92 -14.36
N LYS A 82 -16.27 20.32 -15.32
CA LYS A 82 -16.29 19.83 -16.71
C LYS A 82 -15.58 18.48 -16.88
N SER A 83 -14.79 18.05 -15.89
CA SER A 83 -14.05 16.80 -15.92
C SER A 83 -14.97 15.58 -15.93
N SER A 84 -14.64 14.59 -16.76
CA SER A 84 -15.35 13.30 -16.83
C SER A 84 -15.34 12.52 -15.51
N VAL A 85 -14.41 12.84 -14.60
CA VAL A 85 -14.29 12.23 -13.26
C VAL A 85 -15.41 12.70 -12.31
N TYR A 86 -15.89 13.92 -12.51
CA TYR A 86 -16.89 14.59 -11.67
C TYR A 86 -18.26 14.77 -12.33
N ARG A 87 -18.37 14.44 -13.62
CA ARG A 87 -19.64 14.34 -14.34
C ARG A 87 -20.56 13.25 -13.77
#